data_AF-A0A1H1LLJ4-F1
#
_entry.id   AF-A0A1H1LLJ4-F1
#
_cell.length_a   1.000
_cell.length_b   1.000
_cell.length_c   1.000
_cell.angle_alpha   90.00
_cell.angle_beta   90.00
_cell.angle_gamma   90.00
#
_symmetry.space_group_name_H-M   'P 1'
#
loop_
_entity.id
_entity.type
_entity.pdbx_description
1 polymer ?
#
loop_
_entity_poly.entity_id
_entity_poly.type
_entity_poly.pdbx_seq_one_letter_code
_entity_poly.pdbx_strand_id
1 'polypeptide(L)'
;MSQEAQQSPAEVADDAVANDFPASVGGRTQVRAHDGEPVSDDMASAAAVAAVVAIRQVALAYAANQAAAADQMETTKRDRAGFNAPRRNVRRRLPQTWTQTLGR
;
A
#
# COMPACT_ATOMS: atom_id res chain seq x y z
N MET A 1 -15.11 -28.45 27.26
CA MET A 1 -14.14 -29.04 26.31
C MET A 1 -14.66 -28.76 24.92
N SER A 2 -14.05 -28.02 24.00
CA SER A 2 -12.84 -27.19 23.99
C SER A 2 -13.01 -26.18 22.85
N GLN A 3 -12.54 -24.94 23.06
CA GLN A 3 -12.19 -24.05 21.95
C GLN A 3 -10.92 -24.58 21.28
N GLU A 4 -10.72 -24.36 19.99
CA GLU A 4 -9.64 -23.50 19.45
C GLU A 4 -9.57 -23.57 17.93
N ALA A 5 -9.15 -22.44 17.36
CA ALA A 5 -8.98 -22.16 15.95
C ALA A 5 -7.50 -22.27 15.58
N GLN A 6 -7.14 -22.89 14.44
CA GLN A 6 -5.86 -22.63 13.76
C GLN A 6 -5.91 -23.25 12.34
N GLN A 7 -5.91 -22.42 11.28
CA GLN A 7 -4.76 -21.99 10.47
C GLN A 7 -4.37 -22.98 9.34
N SER A 8 -4.49 -22.44 8.11
CA SER A 8 -3.97 -22.79 6.76
C SER A 8 -2.55 -23.39 6.69
N PRO A 9 -1.94 -23.71 5.51
CA PRO A 9 -2.43 -23.74 4.10
C PRO A 9 -1.90 -24.95 3.27
N ALA A 10 -2.21 -24.95 1.96
CA ALA A 10 -1.44 -25.58 0.88
C ALA A 10 -1.59 -27.10 0.67
N GLU A 11 -2.57 -27.47 -0.15
CA GLU A 11 -2.26 -28.41 -1.23
C GLU A 11 -2.48 -27.69 -2.56
N VAL A 12 -1.38 -27.65 -3.30
CA VAL A 12 -1.21 -27.03 -4.60
C VAL A 12 -2.02 -27.87 -5.57
N ALA A 13 -3.21 -27.39 -5.95
CA ALA A 13 -3.87 -27.85 -7.17
C ALA A 13 -3.15 -27.19 -8.36
N ASP A 14 -1.87 -27.57 -8.53
CA ASP A 14 -1.24 -27.64 -9.84
C ASP A 14 -2.02 -28.70 -10.63
N ASP A 15 -2.18 -28.51 -11.94
CA ASP A 15 -2.78 -29.48 -12.87
C ASP A 15 -4.32 -29.46 -13.08
N ALA A 16 -4.94 -28.28 -13.19
CA ALA A 16 -6.31 -28.18 -13.73
C ALA A 16 -6.67 -26.88 -14.48
N VAL A 17 -5.69 -26.15 -15.02
CA VAL A 17 -5.95 -25.08 -16.01
C VAL A 17 -5.12 -25.32 -17.27
N ALA A 18 -5.07 -26.58 -17.70
CA ALA A 18 -4.54 -26.95 -18.99
C ALA A 18 -5.61 -26.69 -20.06
N ASN A 19 -5.37 -25.64 -20.86
CA ASN A 19 -5.83 -25.54 -22.25
C ASN A 19 -7.34 -25.36 -22.53
N ASP A 20 -8.01 -24.41 -21.87
CA ASP A 20 -9.19 -23.78 -22.46
C ASP A 20 -8.88 -22.33 -22.86
N PHE A 21 -7.83 -22.17 -23.67
CA PHE A 21 -7.70 -20.98 -24.51
C PHE A 21 -8.61 -21.20 -25.71
N PRO A 22 -9.64 -20.36 -25.98
CA PRO A 22 -10.40 -20.49 -27.19
C PRO A 22 -9.45 -20.33 -28.39
N ALA A 23 -9.19 -21.44 -29.08
CA ALA A 23 -8.32 -21.57 -30.24
C ALA A 23 -8.89 -20.88 -31.51
N SER A 24 -9.59 -19.77 -31.33
CA SER A 24 -10.07 -18.91 -32.40
C SER A 24 -9.85 -17.46 -32.01
N VAL A 25 -8.61 -17.00 -32.22
CA VAL A 25 -8.28 -15.55 -32.21
C VAL A 25 -8.89 -14.86 -33.44
N GLY A 26 -9.36 -15.63 -34.44
CA GLY A 26 -9.89 -15.13 -35.71
C GLY A 26 -11.22 -14.37 -35.65
N GLY A 27 -11.84 -14.22 -34.49
CA GLY A 27 -13.10 -13.48 -34.31
C GLY A 27 -12.98 -12.14 -33.56
N ARG A 28 -11.78 -11.72 -33.15
CA ARG A 28 -11.58 -10.49 -32.35
C ARG A 28 -11.38 -9.27 -33.25
N THR A 29 -11.92 -8.13 -32.83
CA THR A 29 -11.69 -6.83 -33.48
C THR A 29 -10.20 -6.60 -33.63
N GLN A 30 -9.72 -6.57 -34.88
CA GLN A 30 -8.29 -6.45 -35.17
C GLN A 30 -7.81 -5.03 -34.83
N VAL A 31 -6.81 -4.95 -33.94
CA VAL A 31 -6.21 -3.67 -33.57
C VAL A 31 -5.34 -3.21 -34.73
N ARG A 32 -5.61 -1.99 -35.21
CA ARG A 32 -4.82 -1.35 -36.26
C ARG A 32 -3.86 -0.36 -35.63
N ALA A 33 -2.65 -0.31 -36.17
CA ALA A 33 -1.69 0.73 -35.85
C ALA A 33 -2.18 2.08 -36.41
N HIS A 34 -1.48 3.15 -36.04
CA HIS A 34 -1.87 4.52 -36.41
C HIS A 34 -1.81 4.76 -37.93
N ASP A 35 -0.99 4.00 -38.65
CA ASP A 35 -0.90 3.98 -40.11
C ASP A 35 -2.06 3.22 -40.79
N GLY A 36 -2.91 2.56 -40.01
CA GLY A 36 -4.07 1.80 -40.50
C GLY A 36 -3.75 0.34 -40.82
N GLU A 37 -2.49 -0.08 -40.74
CA GLU A 37 -2.08 -1.47 -40.93
C GLU A 37 -2.42 -2.31 -39.68
N PRO A 38 -2.72 -3.62 -39.84
CA PRO A 38 -2.96 -4.48 -38.69
C PRO A 38 -1.69 -4.63 -37.85
N VAL A 39 -1.84 -4.57 -36.53
CA VAL A 39 -0.72 -4.78 -35.60
C VAL A 39 -0.20 -6.22 -35.75
N SER A 40 1.12 -6.37 -35.90
CA SER A 40 1.76 -7.69 -35.98
C SER A 40 1.72 -8.41 -34.63
N ASP A 41 1.70 -9.74 -34.66
CA ASP A 41 1.65 -10.55 -33.44
C ASP A 41 2.87 -10.31 -32.52
N ASP A 42 4.04 -10.00 -33.10
CA ASP A 42 5.25 -9.64 -32.34
C ASP A 42 5.05 -8.32 -31.58
N MET A 43 4.45 -7.32 -32.23
CA MET A 43 4.16 -6.04 -31.61
C MET A 43 3.07 -6.16 -30.54
N ALA A 44 2.04 -6.97 -30.79
CA ALA A 44 1.00 -7.28 -29.82
C ALA A 44 1.58 -7.99 -28.59
N SER A 45 2.49 -8.95 -28.80
CA SER A 45 3.18 -9.68 -27.73
C SER A 45 4.08 -8.75 -26.90
N ALA A 46 4.84 -7.87 -27.55
CA ALA A 46 5.65 -6.87 -26.87
C ALA A 46 4.78 -5.89 -26.05
N ALA A 47 3.65 -5.45 -26.59
CA ALA A 47 2.71 -4.59 -25.89
C ALA A 47 2.08 -5.28 -24.68
N ALA A 48 1.75 -6.58 -24.79
CA ALA A 48 1.24 -7.35 -23.67
C ALA A 48 2.26 -7.45 -22.52
N VAL A 49 3.54 -7.73 -22.84
CA VAL A 49 4.61 -7.74 -21.84
C VAL A 49 4.79 -6.37 -21.21
N ALA A 50 4.80 -5.30 -22.02
CA ALA A 50 4.89 -3.93 -21.52
C ALA A 50 3.74 -3.57 -20.57
N ALA A 51 2.51 -3.99 -20.88
CA ALA A 51 1.36 -3.78 -20.03
C ALA A 51 1.50 -4.48 -18.68
N VAL A 52 1.96 -5.74 -18.65
CA VAL A 52 2.20 -6.48 -17.40
C VAL A 52 3.27 -5.78 -16.55
N VAL A 53 4.36 -5.33 -17.17
CA VAL A 53 5.42 -4.59 -16.47
C VAL A 53 4.89 -3.28 -15.90
N ALA A 54 4.10 -2.52 -16.67
CA ALA A 54 3.50 -1.28 -16.21
C ALA A 54 2.56 -1.50 -15.00
N ILE A 55 1.70 -2.53 -15.05
CA ILE A 55 0.83 -2.90 -13.93
C ILE A 55 1.67 -3.23 -12.69
N ARG A 56 2.75 -4.01 -12.85
CA ARG A 56 3.66 -4.34 -11.74
C ARG A 56 4.32 -3.10 -11.16
N GLN A 57 4.78 -2.16 -11.99
CA GLN A 57 5.38 -0.92 -11.52
C GLN A 57 4.38 -0.05 -10.74
N VAL A 58 3.14 0.05 -11.21
CA VAL A 58 2.07 0.75 -10.50
C VAL A 58 1.78 0.09 -9.16
N ALA A 59 1.70 -1.24 -9.10
CA ALA A 59 1.49 -1.97 -7.85
C ALA A 59 2.63 -1.73 -6.84
N LEU A 60 3.89 -1.72 -7.30
CA LEU A 60 5.04 -1.40 -6.44
C LEU A 60 5.01 0.04 -5.94
N ALA A 61 4.71 0.99 -6.81
CA ALA A 61 4.57 2.40 -6.43
C ALA A 61 3.43 2.59 -5.42
N TYR A 62 2.31 1.90 -5.62
CA TYR A 62 1.18 1.93 -4.70
C TYR A 62 1.55 1.35 -3.33
N ALA A 63 2.23 0.20 -3.29
CA ALA A 63 2.70 -0.39 -2.03
C ALA A 63 3.68 0.53 -1.29
N ALA A 64 4.61 1.17 -2.02
CA ALA A 64 5.53 2.14 -1.44
C ALA A 64 4.79 3.37 -0.88
N ASN A 65 3.77 3.87 -1.58
CA ASN A 65 2.96 4.99 -1.11
C ASN A 65 2.14 4.62 0.14
N GLN A 66 1.61 3.39 0.21
CA GLN A 66 0.91 2.91 1.40
C GLN A 66 1.84 2.78 2.61
N ALA A 67 3.07 2.32 2.41
CA ALA A 67 4.09 2.31 3.47
C ALA A 67 4.41 3.74 3.95
N ALA A 68 4.64 4.68 3.03
CA ALA A 68 4.90 6.07 3.37
C ALA A 68 3.70 6.73 4.08
N ALA A 69 2.47 6.41 3.70
CA ALA A 69 1.26 6.89 4.37
C ALA A 69 1.15 6.34 5.79
N ALA A 70 1.48 5.07 6.01
CA ALA A 70 1.52 4.47 7.35
C ALA A 70 2.58 5.14 8.25
N ASP A 71 3.77 5.41 7.71
CA ASP A 71 4.86 6.10 8.42
C ASP A 71 4.44 7.54 8.82
N GLN A 72 3.74 8.26 7.94
CA GLN A 72 3.20 9.59 8.25
C GLN A 72 2.13 9.55 9.35
N MET A 73 1.28 8.52 9.36
CA MET A 73 0.29 8.33 10.43
C MET A 73 0.96 8.03 11.79
N GLU A 74 2.05 7.26 11.79
CA GLU A 74 2.79 6.94 13.02
C GLU A 74 3.48 8.18 13.59
N THR A 75 4.12 9.00 12.75
CA THR A 75 4.79 10.24 13.17
C THR A 75 3.79 11.28 13.69
N THR A 76 2.69 11.52 12.97
CA THR A 76 1.64 12.47 13.41
C THR A 76 0.95 12.04 14.70
N LYS A 77 0.77 10.73 14.95
CA LYS A 77 0.25 10.21 16.22
C LYS A 77 1.19 10.51 17.39
N ARG A 78 2.51 10.40 17.21
CA ARG A 78 3.51 10.72 18.25
C ARG A 78 3.56 12.22 18.57
N ASP A 79 3.49 13.07 17.55
CA ASP A 79 3.46 14.53 17.75
C ASP A 79 2.19 14.98 18.50
N ARG A 80 1.04 14.38 18.17
CA ARG A 80 -0.20 14.64 18.88
C ARG A 80 -0.17 14.10 20.31
N ALA A 81 0.48 12.96 20.57
CA ALA A 81 0.62 12.40 21.91
C ALA A 81 1.47 13.30 22.82
N GLY A 82 2.54 13.91 22.30
CA GLY A 82 3.35 14.88 23.04
C GLY A 82 2.64 16.23 23.26
N PHE A 83 1.80 16.65 22.33
CA PHE A 83 1.05 17.91 22.40
C PHE A 83 -0.21 17.83 23.28
N ASN A 84 -0.97 16.74 23.20
CA ASN A 84 -2.17 16.47 24.01
C ASN A 84 -1.87 15.75 25.33
N ALA A 85 -0.62 15.33 25.58
CA ALA A 85 -0.21 14.98 26.93
C ALA A 85 -0.61 16.16 27.83
N PRO A 86 -1.40 15.94 28.90
CA PRO A 86 -1.77 17.01 29.80
C PRO A 86 -0.48 17.71 30.20
N ARG A 87 -0.28 18.93 29.72
CA ARG A 87 0.82 19.78 30.18
C ARG A 87 0.56 19.90 31.66
N ARG A 88 1.27 19.09 32.44
CA ARG A 88 1.35 19.14 33.89
C ARG A 88 2.05 20.47 34.19
N ASN A 89 1.36 21.58 33.93
CA ASN A 89 1.47 22.82 34.68
C ASN A 89 0.90 22.52 36.07
N VAL A 90 1.41 21.48 36.72
CA VAL A 90 1.34 21.38 38.17
C VAL A 90 2.17 22.58 38.57
N ARG A 91 1.49 23.63 38.99
CA ARG A 91 2.09 24.68 39.79
C ARG A 91 2.86 23.94 40.87
N ARG A 92 4.18 23.79 40.67
CA ARG A 92 5.04 23.10 41.61
C ARG A 92 4.91 23.95 42.88
N ARG A 93 4.30 23.38 43.92
CA ARG A 93 4.08 24.14 45.15
C ARG A 93 5.44 24.66 45.59
N LEU A 94 5.53 25.98 45.70
CA LEU A 94 6.75 26.59 46.21
C LEU A 94 6.96 26.10 47.65
N PRO A 95 8.21 25.84 48.05
CA PRO A 95 8.51 25.54 49.44
C PRO A 95 7.94 26.62 50.36
N GLN A 96 7.52 26.24 51.56
CA GLN A 96 6.91 27.16 52.52
C GLN A 96 7.84 28.32 52.95
N THR A 97 9.14 28.16 52.72
CA THR A 97 10.18 29.19 52.96
C THR A 97 10.39 30.15 51.79
N TRP A 98 9.67 29.98 50.68
CA TRP A 98 9.88 30.84 49.52
C TRP A 98 9.30 32.24 49.76
N THR A 99 10.17 33.24 49.71
CA THR A 99 9.81 34.66 49.82
C THR A 99 10.36 35.42 48.60
N GLN A 100 9.50 36.16 47.89
CA GLN A 100 9.91 37.05 46.79
C GLN A 100 9.99 38.49 47.30
N THR A 101 11.21 39.01 47.45
CA THR A 101 11.42 40.42 47.77
C THR A 101 11.25 41.24 46.50
N LEU A 102 10.09 41.89 46.36
CA LEU A 102 9.85 42.84 45.27
C LEU A 102 10.48 44.19 45.67
N GLY A 103 11.60 44.52 45.05
CA GLY A 103 12.22 45.84 45.16
C GLY A 103 11.34 46.89 44.51
N ARG A 104 11.10 47.98 45.24
CA ARG A 104 10.35 49.16 44.77
C ARG A 104 11.22 50.00 43.83
#